data_AF-A0A7S3F780-F1
#
_entry.id   AF-A0A7S3F780-F1
#
_cell.length_a   1.000
_cell.length_b   1.000
_cell.length_c   1.000
_cell.angle_alpha   90.00
_cell.angle_beta   90.00
_cell.angle_gamma   90.00
#
_symmetry.space_group_name_H-M   'P 1'
#
loop_
_entity.id
_entity.type
_entity.pdbx_description
1 polymer ?
#
loop_
_entity_poly.entity_id
_entity_poly.type
_entity_poly.pdbx_seq_one_letter_code
_entity_poly.pdbx_strand_id
1 'polypeptide(L)'
;AGAEGAAQLCGGEAGEARLRVADGLALRLGVRAVELACALTSSVQGAIAASGDASSKADASPVTVADYGAQALVSASLAAAYGPPADTAVSLVAEETAEELKAADSDGAILAEVARLVNAAIRGAGEGGDSQLLELSEAGVLKAVDRGGSAGGASGEHWILDP
;
A
#
# COMPACT_ATOMS: atom_id res chain seq x y z
N ALA A 1 -7.00 -52.35 -25.34
CA ALA A 1 -5.60 -52.59 -25.75
C ALA A 1 -5.20 -51.51 -26.75
N GLY A 2 -4.07 -50.83 -26.52
CA GLY A 2 -3.46 -49.80 -27.38
C GLY A 2 -3.86 -48.36 -27.00
N ALA A 3 -3.07 -47.65 -26.19
CA ALA A 3 -1.87 -46.82 -26.52
C ALA A 3 -2.28 -45.36 -26.83
N GLU A 4 -2.11 -44.41 -25.90
CA GLU A 4 -0.92 -43.57 -25.65
C GLU A 4 -0.65 -42.49 -26.71
N GLY A 5 -0.48 -41.23 -26.28
CA GLY A 5 0.29 -40.25 -27.04
C GLY A 5 -0.18 -38.79 -27.02
N ALA A 6 0.35 -38.02 -26.04
CA ALA A 6 0.80 -36.64 -26.15
C ALA A 6 -0.18 -35.51 -26.52
N ALA A 7 -0.42 -34.61 -25.55
CA ALA A 7 -0.44 -33.17 -25.82
C ALA A 7 0.48 -32.47 -24.80
N GLN A 8 1.64 -32.09 -25.33
CA GLN A 8 2.74 -31.35 -24.71
C GLN A 8 2.24 -30.09 -23.96
N LEU A 9 2.51 -29.99 -22.66
CA LEU A 9 2.40 -28.73 -21.92
C LEU A 9 3.60 -27.84 -22.30
N CYS A 10 3.43 -27.01 -23.33
CA CYS A 10 4.35 -25.91 -23.61
C CYS A 10 4.12 -24.77 -22.61
N GLY A 11 4.68 -24.89 -21.41
CA GLY A 11 4.63 -23.88 -20.34
C GLY A 11 5.99 -23.35 -19.89
N GLY A 12 7.04 -23.47 -20.70
CA GLY A 12 8.42 -23.38 -20.22
C GLY A 12 9.07 -22.00 -20.20
N GLU A 13 8.93 -21.17 -21.24
CA GLU A 13 9.82 -19.98 -21.36
C GLU A 13 9.08 -18.65 -21.46
N ALA A 14 7.88 -18.61 -22.08
CA ALA A 14 7.08 -17.39 -22.17
C ALA A 14 6.46 -16.99 -20.83
N GLY A 15 6.08 -17.98 -19.99
CA GLY A 15 5.60 -17.75 -18.63
C GLY A 15 6.71 -17.27 -17.69
N GLU A 16 7.90 -17.85 -17.81
CA GLU A 16 9.07 -17.52 -16.99
C GLU A 16 9.67 -16.15 -17.36
N ALA A 17 9.67 -15.78 -18.65
CA ALA A 17 10.08 -14.45 -19.10
C ALA A 17 9.08 -13.34 -18.71
N ARG A 18 7.77 -13.64 -18.67
CA ARG A 18 6.76 -12.73 -18.09
C ARG A 18 6.97 -12.53 -16.60
N LEU A 19 7.26 -13.61 -15.86
CA LEU A 19 7.61 -13.56 -14.43
C LEU A 19 8.83 -12.68 -14.18
N ARG A 20 9.94 -12.86 -14.91
CA ARG A 20 11.18 -12.09 -14.68
C ARG A 20 11.08 -10.59 -15.01
N VAL A 21 10.24 -10.21 -15.97
CA VAL A 21 9.95 -8.79 -16.27
C VAL A 21 8.99 -8.21 -15.24
N ALA A 22 8.02 -9.00 -14.75
CA ALA A 22 7.13 -8.64 -13.65
C ALA A 22 7.88 -8.46 -12.32
N ASP A 23 8.90 -9.29 -12.03
CA ASP A 23 9.73 -9.20 -10.83
C ASP A 23 10.48 -7.87 -10.75
N GLY A 24 10.98 -7.37 -11.89
CA GLY A 24 11.66 -6.07 -11.95
C GLY A 24 10.71 -4.90 -11.71
N LEU A 25 9.47 -4.97 -12.19
CA LEU A 25 8.45 -3.95 -11.93
C LEU A 25 7.97 -4.00 -10.48
N ALA A 26 7.60 -5.19 -9.99
CA ALA A 26 7.14 -5.41 -8.62
C ALA A 26 8.20 -4.96 -7.62
N LEU A 27 9.46 -5.39 -7.78
CA LEU A 27 10.53 -4.97 -6.88
C LEU A 27 10.73 -3.44 -6.88
N ARG A 28 10.78 -2.81 -8.06
CA ARG A 28 10.94 -1.35 -8.13
C ARG A 28 9.76 -0.63 -7.46
N LEU A 29 8.54 -1.09 -7.73
CA LEU A 29 7.33 -0.52 -7.14
C LEU A 29 7.31 -0.68 -5.63
N GLY A 30 7.61 -1.88 -5.12
CA GLY A 30 7.68 -2.17 -3.69
C GLY A 30 8.71 -1.28 -3.00
N VAL A 31 9.91 -1.13 -3.56
CA VAL A 31 10.94 -0.22 -3.02
C VAL A 31 10.41 1.23 -2.94
N ARG A 32 9.75 1.72 -3.99
CA ARG A 32 9.29 3.13 -4.03
C ARG A 32 8.12 3.36 -3.08
N ALA A 33 7.20 2.41 -3.01
CA ALA A 33 6.10 2.42 -2.06
C ALA A 33 6.61 2.46 -0.61
N VAL A 34 7.61 1.62 -0.29
CA VAL A 34 8.24 1.59 1.04
C VAL A 34 9.06 2.86 1.31
N GLU A 35 9.76 3.43 0.33
CA GLU A 35 10.47 4.71 0.49
C GLU A 35 9.51 5.83 0.92
N LEU A 36 8.31 5.91 0.30
CA LEU A 36 7.26 6.85 0.69
C LEU A 36 6.75 6.58 2.11
N ALA A 37 6.44 5.32 2.44
CA ALA A 37 5.99 4.93 3.77
C ALA A 37 7.03 5.27 4.84
N CYS A 38 8.31 4.95 4.60
CA CYS A 38 9.42 5.29 5.49
C CYS A 38 9.56 6.80 5.69
N ALA A 39 9.39 7.61 4.64
CA ALA A 39 9.43 9.07 4.77
C ALA A 39 8.32 9.58 5.71
N LEU A 40 7.10 9.02 5.58
CA LEU A 40 5.98 9.33 6.46
C LEU A 40 6.26 8.90 7.90
N THR A 41 6.56 7.63 8.14
CA THR A 41 6.75 7.07 9.48
C THR A 41 7.93 7.72 10.20
N SER A 42 9.01 8.03 9.49
CA SER A 42 10.16 8.78 10.03
C SER A 42 9.76 10.20 10.45
N SER A 43 8.88 10.87 9.69
CA SER A 43 8.39 12.21 10.05
C SER A 43 7.53 12.18 11.32
N VAL A 44 6.69 11.16 11.47
CA VAL A 44 5.87 10.95 12.66
C VAL A 44 6.76 10.65 13.87
N GLN A 45 7.73 9.73 13.72
CA GLN A 45 8.69 9.41 14.77
C GLN A 45 9.50 10.65 15.20
N GLY A 46 9.96 11.45 14.24
CA GLY A 46 10.68 12.69 14.52
C GLY A 46 9.83 13.71 15.29
N ALA A 47 8.55 13.84 14.94
CA ALA A 47 7.62 14.71 15.67
C ALA A 47 7.39 14.24 17.12
N ILE A 48 7.24 12.94 17.35
CA ILE A 48 7.14 12.34 18.70
C ILE A 48 8.40 12.61 19.51
N ALA A 49 9.58 12.38 18.91
CA ALA A 49 10.85 12.59 19.56
C ALA A 49 11.07 14.06 19.95
N ALA A 50 10.60 14.99 19.11
CA ALA A 50 10.71 16.43 19.36
C ALA A 50 9.68 16.94 20.39
N SER A 51 8.48 16.37 20.43
CA SER A 51 7.44 16.75 21.40
C SER A 51 7.70 16.18 22.80
N GLY A 52 8.46 15.08 22.91
CA GLY A 52 8.68 14.36 24.17
C GLY A 52 7.45 13.59 24.66
N ASP A 53 6.34 13.67 23.93
CA ASP A 53 5.08 12.99 24.21
C ASP A 53 4.91 11.82 23.25
N ALA A 54 5.39 10.64 23.67
CA ALA A 54 5.01 9.36 23.06
C ALA A 54 3.56 8.93 23.42
N SER A 55 2.83 9.76 24.17
CA SER A 55 1.53 9.41 24.74
C SER A 55 0.59 10.61 24.72
N SER A 56 0.05 10.95 23.56
CA SER A 56 -1.13 11.81 23.48
C SER A 56 -2.40 10.96 23.34
N LYS A 57 -3.05 10.76 24.48
CA LYS A 57 -4.51 10.59 24.69
C LYS A 57 -5.25 9.55 23.82
N ALA A 58 -5.43 8.41 24.47
CA ALA A 58 -6.67 7.64 24.60
C ALA A 58 -7.27 6.91 23.39
N ASP A 59 -7.27 7.39 22.15
CA ASP A 59 -7.89 6.60 21.05
C ASP A 59 -7.22 6.77 19.67
N ALA A 60 -6.12 7.53 19.56
CA ALA A 60 -5.38 7.72 18.31
C ALA A 60 -3.88 7.86 18.58
N SER A 61 -3.19 6.73 18.78
CA SER A 61 -1.75 6.75 19.00
C SER A 61 -1.04 7.33 17.77
N PRO A 62 0.07 8.05 17.94
CA PRO A 62 0.95 8.42 16.83
C PRO A 62 1.34 7.23 15.94
N VAL A 63 1.36 6.02 16.50
CA VAL A 63 1.59 4.76 15.79
C VAL A 63 0.44 4.49 14.81
N THR A 64 -0.81 4.55 15.26
CA THR A 64 -2.01 4.33 14.44
C THR A 64 -2.10 5.28 13.23
N VAL A 65 -1.73 6.56 13.39
CA VAL A 65 -1.70 7.52 12.28
C VAL A 65 -0.64 7.14 11.24
N ALA A 66 0.51 6.64 11.70
CA ALA A 66 1.59 6.20 10.85
C ALA A 66 1.20 4.94 10.05
N ASP A 67 0.55 3.97 10.70
CA ASP A 67 0.11 2.70 10.11
C ASP A 67 -0.90 2.94 8.97
N TYR A 68 -1.96 3.74 9.23
CA TYR A 68 -2.91 4.13 8.18
C TYR A 68 -2.24 4.88 7.01
N GLY A 69 -1.28 5.76 7.32
CA GLY A 69 -0.55 6.52 6.32
C GLY A 69 0.34 5.63 5.44
N ALA A 70 1.08 4.71 6.04
CA ALA A 70 1.94 3.76 5.35
C ALA A 70 1.11 2.84 4.45
N GLN A 71 0.01 2.27 4.98
CA GLN A 71 -0.90 1.45 4.17
C GLN A 71 -1.52 2.22 3.02
N ALA A 72 -1.97 3.47 3.24
CA ALA A 72 -2.53 4.29 2.18
C ALA A 72 -1.53 4.56 1.04
N LEU A 73 -0.26 4.85 1.37
CA LEU A 73 0.80 5.11 0.39
C LEU A 73 1.14 3.85 -0.44
N VAL A 74 1.30 2.70 0.22
CA VAL A 74 1.58 1.44 -0.46
C VAL A 74 0.42 1.05 -1.38
N SER A 75 -0.80 1.08 -0.85
CA SER A 75 -2.02 0.78 -1.61
C SER A 75 -2.21 1.72 -2.82
N ALA A 76 -1.99 3.02 -2.64
CA ALA A 76 -2.08 3.99 -3.73
C ALA A 76 -1.01 3.74 -4.81
N SER A 77 0.21 3.41 -4.41
CA SER A 77 1.31 3.05 -5.31
C SER A 77 0.95 1.84 -6.18
N LEU A 78 0.42 0.78 -5.56
CA LEU A 78 -0.04 -0.42 -6.27
C LEU A 78 -1.18 -0.08 -7.24
N ALA A 79 -2.16 0.69 -6.80
CA ALA A 79 -3.30 1.09 -7.64
C ALA A 79 -2.89 1.97 -8.83
N ALA A 80 -1.86 2.81 -8.67
CA ALA A 80 -1.34 3.64 -9.76
C ALA A 80 -0.57 2.81 -10.81
N ALA A 81 0.19 1.80 -10.37
CA ALA A 81 1.01 0.98 -11.26
C ALA A 81 0.20 -0.12 -11.97
N TYR A 82 -0.73 -0.76 -11.27
CA TYR A 82 -1.51 -1.86 -11.83
C TYR A 82 -2.87 -1.42 -12.35
N GLY A 83 -3.45 -0.33 -11.84
CA GLY A 83 -4.82 0.09 -12.15
C GLY A 83 -5.83 -0.36 -11.08
N PRO A 84 -7.13 -0.02 -11.24
CA PRO A 84 -8.16 -0.32 -10.24
C PRO A 84 -8.49 -1.84 -10.18
N PRO A 85 -8.88 -2.37 -9.00
CA PRO A 85 -9.04 -3.81 -8.75
C PRO A 85 -10.03 -4.56 -9.66
N ALA A 86 -10.98 -3.85 -10.28
CA ALA A 86 -11.96 -4.46 -11.17
C ALA A 86 -11.32 -5.06 -12.45
N ASP A 87 -10.13 -4.59 -12.83
CA ASP A 87 -9.48 -4.93 -14.09
C ASP A 87 -8.10 -5.59 -13.93
N THR A 88 -7.65 -5.91 -12.70
CA THR A 88 -6.32 -6.48 -12.44
C THR A 88 -6.28 -7.69 -11.51
N ALA A 89 -5.37 -8.62 -11.80
CA ALA A 89 -5.14 -9.86 -11.04
C ALA A 89 -4.36 -9.71 -9.72
N VAL A 90 -4.11 -8.47 -9.28
CA VAL A 90 -3.28 -8.16 -8.11
C VAL A 90 -4.16 -7.70 -6.96
N SER A 91 -3.96 -8.28 -5.77
CA SER A 91 -4.68 -7.91 -4.55
C SER A 91 -3.72 -7.56 -3.42
N LEU A 92 -4.20 -6.82 -2.42
CA LEU A 92 -3.46 -6.44 -1.23
C LEU A 92 -4.14 -7.01 0.00
N VAL A 93 -3.38 -7.72 0.83
CA VAL A 93 -3.76 -8.17 2.17
C VAL A 93 -2.99 -7.29 3.15
N ALA A 94 -3.71 -6.50 3.95
CA ALA A 94 -3.11 -5.60 4.93
C ALA A 94 -3.97 -5.50 6.19
N GLU A 95 -3.37 -5.07 7.30
CA GLU A 95 -4.00 -5.07 8.63
C GLU A 95 -5.10 -4.02 8.77
N GLU A 96 -4.86 -2.79 8.30
CA GLU A 96 -5.72 -1.66 8.61
C GLU A 96 -6.99 -1.60 7.75
N THR A 97 -8.12 -1.17 8.33
CA THR A 97 -9.36 -0.97 7.58
C THR A 97 -9.89 0.47 7.64
N ALA A 98 -10.62 0.88 6.59
CA ALA A 98 -11.26 2.19 6.59
C ALA A 98 -12.43 2.29 7.57
N GLU A 99 -12.99 1.14 8.00
CA GLU A 99 -14.01 1.06 9.03
C GLU A 99 -13.41 1.40 10.41
N GLU A 100 -12.27 0.79 10.76
CA GLU A 100 -11.56 1.07 12.02
C GLU A 100 -11.06 2.51 12.07
N LEU A 101 -10.52 3.04 10.97
CA LEU A 101 -10.12 4.44 10.88
C LEU A 101 -11.29 5.38 11.18
N LYS A 102 -12.47 5.16 10.57
CA LYS A 102 -13.66 5.98 10.84
C LYS A 102 -14.17 5.83 12.27
N ALA A 103 -14.02 4.65 12.86
CA ALA A 103 -14.44 4.39 14.23
C ALA A 103 -13.53 5.09 15.24
N ALA A 104 -12.22 5.14 14.98
CA ALA A 104 -11.26 5.89 15.78
C ALA A 104 -11.42 7.41 15.59
N ASP A 105 -11.83 7.86 14.40
CA ASP A 105 -11.86 9.28 14.02
C ASP A 105 -13.18 9.99 14.37
N SER A 106 -13.42 10.13 15.67
CA SER A 106 -14.67 10.70 16.21
C SER A 106 -14.94 12.15 15.78
N ASP A 107 -13.91 12.94 15.52
CA ASP A 107 -14.01 14.38 15.19
C ASP A 107 -13.41 14.75 13.83
N GLY A 108 -12.90 13.79 13.06
CA GLY A 108 -12.28 14.01 11.75
C GLY A 108 -10.79 14.36 11.81
N ALA A 109 -10.21 14.52 13.00
CA ALA A 109 -8.82 14.96 13.14
C ALA A 109 -7.80 13.90 12.71
N ILE A 110 -8.09 12.61 12.91
CA ILE A 110 -7.18 11.52 12.56
C ILE A 110 -7.08 11.41 11.05
N LEU A 111 -8.20 11.32 10.33
CA LEU A 111 -8.20 11.18 8.87
C LEU A 111 -7.58 12.41 8.20
N ALA A 112 -7.85 13.61 8.73
CA ALA A 112 -7.23 14.84 8.25
C ALA A 112 -5.70 14.81 8.44
N GLU A 113 -5.21 14.33 9.58
CA GLU A 113 -3.77 14.22 9.84
C GLU A 113 -3.11 13.14 8.98
N VAL A 114 -3.73 11.97 8.82
CA VAL A 114 -3.27 10.92 7.90
C VAL A 114 -3.17 11.49 6.48
N ALA A 115 -4.21 12.17 5.99
CA ALA A 115 -4.20 12.77 4.66
C ALA A 115 -3.10 13.84 4.51
N ARG A 116 -2.89 14.66 5.54
CA ARG A 116 -1.82 15.67 5.56
C ARG A 116 -0.44 15.02 5.44
N LEU A 117 -0.17 13.96 6.21
CA LEU A 117 1.10 13.24 6.23
C LEU A 117 1.35 12.47 4.93
N VAL A 118 0.34 11.76 4.42
CA VAL A 118 0.39 11.07 3.12
C VAL A 118 0.77 12.05 2.00
N ASN A 119 0.09 13.18 1.92
CA ASN A 119 0.38 14.17 0.88
C ASN A 119 1.74 14.86 1.08
N ALA A 120 2.21 15.01 2.32
CA ALA A 120 3.56 15.50 2.58
C ALA A 120 4.63 14.54 2.05
N ALA A 121 4.46 13.23 2.25
CA ALA A 121 5.35 12.21 1.70
C ALA A 121 5.34 12.21 0.16
N ILE A 122 4.15 12.29 -0.47
CA ILE A 122 4.00 12.35 -1.93
C ILE A 122 4.73 13.58 -2.50
N ARG A 123 4.52 14.77 -1.93
CA ARG A 123 5.20 16.00 -2.36
C ARG A 123 6.72 15.91 -2.20
N GLY A 124 7.19 15.40 -1.05
CA GLY A 124 8.62 15.25 -0.77
C GLY A 124 9.32 14.34 -1.77
N ALA A 125 8.67 13.27 -2.23
CA ALA A 125 9.23 12.42 -3.30
C ALA A 125 9.26 13.13 -4.66
N GLY A 126 8.28 13.99 -4.95
CA GLY A 126 8.21 14.77 -6.19
C GLY A 126 9.35 15.78 -6.38
N GLU A 127 9.97 16.26 -5.30
CA GLU A 127 11.11 17.18 -5.36
C GLU A 127 12.43 16.51 -5.78
N GLY A 128 12.48 15.16 -5.79
CA GLY A 128 13.67 14.36 -6.12
C GLY A 128 13.49 13.28 -7.20
N GLY A 129 12.27 12.92 -7.58
CA GLY A 129 12.02 11.99 -8.70
C GLY A 129 10.62 11.35 -8.71
N ASP A 130 10.00 11.36 -9.89
CA ASP A 130 9.07 10.35 -10.43
C ASP A 130 7.94 9.78 -9.54
N SER A 131 7.51 10.49 -8.49
CA SER A 131 6.25 10.14 -7.82
C SER A 131 5.08 10.46 -8.76
N GLN A 132 4.60 9.45 -9.47
CA GLN A 132 3.39 9.53 -10.30
C GLN A 132 2.11 9.57 -9.46
N LEU A 133 2.22 9.55 -8.13
CA LEU A 133 1.08 9.62 -7.24
C LEU A 133 0.55 11.04 -7.16
N LEU A 134 -0.76 11.15 -7.39
CA LEU A 134 -1.52 12.35 -7.12
C LEU A 134 -1.83 12.42 -5.62
N GLU A 135 -1.91 13.64 -5.10
CA GLU A 135 -2.38 13.86 -3.73
C GLU A 135 -3.76 13.25 -3.51
N LEU A 136 -3.95 12.66 -2.34
CA LEU A 136 -5.18 12.02 -1.93
C LEU A 136 -6.02 12.97 -1.10
N SER A 137 -7.31 13.07 -1.43
CA SER A 137 -8.30 13.58 -0.48
C SER A 137 -8.48 12.60 0.68
N GLU A 138 -9.13 13.02 1.76
CA GLU A 138 -9.52 12.15 2.87
C GLU A 138 -10.32 10.92 2.39
N ALA A 139 -11.27 11.12 1.48
CA ALA A 139 -12.01 10.01 0.84
C ALA A 139 -11.08 9.10 0.01
N GLY A 140 -10.04 9.67 -0.62
CA GLY A 140 -9.00 8.93 -1.33
C GLY A 140 -8.15 8.08 -0.39
N VAL A 141 -7.80 8.60 0.79
CA VAL A 141 -7.09 7.88 1.86
C VAL A 141 -7.94 6.70 2.33
N LEU A 142 -9.21 6.93 2.70
CA LEU A 142 -10.11 5.84 3.10
C LEU A 142 -10.20 4.75 2.04
N LYS A 143 -10.36 5.14 0.77
CA LYS A 143 -10.38 4.19 -0.35
C LYS A 143 -9.05 3.43 -0.50
N ALA A 144 -7.92 4.08 -0.21
CA ALA A 144 -6.61 3.43 -0.27
C ALA A 144 -6.45 2.41 0.85
N VAL A 145 -6.77 2.76 2.09
CA VAL A 145 -6.74 1.83 3.22
C VAL A 145 -7.63 0.61 2.92
N ASP A 146 -8.86 0.83 2.47
CA ASP A 146 -9.85 -0.24 2.24
C ASP A 146 -9.47 -1.25 1.15
N ARG A 147 -8.57 -0.90 0.22
CA ARG A 147 -8.05 -1.86 -0.78
C ARG A 147 -7.22 -2.99 -0.16
N GLY A 148 -6.78 -2.84 1.09
CA GLY A 148 -6.05 -3.87 1.85
C GLY A 148 -6.92 -5.03 2.35
N GLY A 149 -8.25 -4.95 2.19
CA GLY A 149 -9.19 -5.94 2.71
C GLY A 149 -9.26 -7.28 1.94
N SER A 150 -8.27 -7.63 1.12
CA SER A 150 -8.27 -8.96 0.49
C SER A 150 -8.03 -10.06 1.51
N ALA A 151 -8.75 -11.18 1.38
CA ALA A 151 -8.46 -12.40 2.16
C ALA A 151 -7.27 -13.21 1.60
N GLY A 152 -6.67 -12.77 0.49
CA GLY A 152 -5.70 -13.56 -0.26
C GLY A 152 -6.30 -14.84 -0.85
N GLY A 153 -5.46 -15.83 -1.13
CA GLY A 153 -5.92 -17.12 -1.63
C GLY A 153 -4.79 -18.02 -2.12
N ALA A 154 -5.16 -19.22 -2.58
CA ALA A 154 -4.23 -20.19 -3.15
C ALA A 154 -3.85 -19.89 -4.62
N SER A 155 -4.41 -18.83 -5.20
CA SER A 155 -4.24 -18.47 -6.61
C SER A 155 -4.39 -16.96 -6.79
N GLY A 156 -3.61 -16.38 -7.70
CA GLY A 156 -3.56 -14.94 -7.93
C GLY A 156 -2.24 -14.34 -7.46
N GLU A 157 -2.05 -13.05 -7.74
CA GLU A 157 -0.90 -12.29 -7.24
C GLU A 157 -1.36 -11.49 -6.01
N HIS A 158 -0.68 -11.71 -4.89
CA HIS A 158 -1.03 -11.12 -3.59
C HIS A 158 0.17 -10.34 -3.06
N TRP A 159 -0.06 -9.06 -2.77
CA TRP A 159 0.82 -8.25 -1.94
C TRP A 159 0.39 -8.40 -0.50
N ILE A 160 1.36 -8.59 0.38
CA ILE A 160 1.15 -8.67 1.82
C ILE A 160 1.84 -7.48 2.46
N LEU A 161 1.13 -6.76 3.31
CA LEU A 161 1.63 -5.57 3.98
C LEU A 161 1.31 -5.62 5.47
N ASP A 162 2.32 -5.35 6.27
CA ASP A 162 2.24 -4.94 7.66
C ASP A 162 2.81 -3.51 7.68
N PRO A 163 1.97 -2.48 7.88
CA PRO A 163 2.32 -1.09 7.62
C PRO A 163 3.36 -0.46 8.56
#